data_AF-A0A371J5B8-F1
#
_entry.id   AF-A0A371J5B8-F1
#
_cell.length_a   1.000
_cell.length_b   1.000
_cell.length_c   1.000
_cell.angle_alpha   90.00
_cell.angle_beta   90.00
_cell.angle_gamma   90.00
#
_symmetry.space_group_name_H-M   'P 1'
#
loop_
_entity.id
_entity.type
_entity.pdbx_description
1 polymer ?
#
loop_
_entity_poly.entity_id
_entity_poly.type
_entity_poly.pdbx_seq_one_letter_code
_entity_poly.pdbx_strand_id
1 'polypeptide(L)'
;MKETKKCDESRQLNIKSGHLQKDRVEPERYAEAPSISMTSKNGQNARSEYPYGLLEKIISNENLNEAFKRVKKNKGSHGIDKMGVDELLPYLKRHGDELKLSIRNGSYKPNPVRRVEIPKDNGKTRPLGIPTVVDRVIQQAISQVLSPIFENKFSENSYGFRPNRNAHQAILKCKEYMDEGYRWAVDIDLEKYFDTVNHDKLIGLIYKEIKDIRVIGLIRKYLNAGVMEKGLTTVTTEGVPQGGLCKA
;
A
#
# COMPACT_ATOMS: atom_id res chain seq x y z
N MET A 1 -29.01 23.75 50.38
CA MET A 1 -30.49 23.72 50.27
C MET A 1 -30.79 23.86 48.78
N LYS A 2 -30.93 22.78 48.01
CA LYS A 2 -32.11 21.90 47.82
C LYS A 2 -33.38 22.67 47.44
N GLU A 3 -33.81 22.49 46.19
CA GLU A 3 -35.18 22.17 45.72
C GLU A 3 -35.20 22.28 44.17
N THR A 4 -35.05 21.21 43.37
CA THR A 4 -36.06 20.22 42.91
C THR A 4 -37.49 20.73 42.74
N LYS A 5 -37.94 20.87 41.48
CA LYS A 5 -39.33 20.60 41.09
C LYS A 5 -39.40 19.85 39.76
N LYS A 6 -40.07 18.70 39.84
CA LYS A 6 -40.45 17.73 38.82
C LYS A 6 -41.99 17.79 38.71
N CYS A 7 -42.53 17.64 37.52
CA CYS A 7 -43.94 17.41 37.17
C CYS A 7 -43.87 16.78 35.76
N ASP A 8 -44.18 15.51 35.43
CA ASP A 8 -45.25 14.57 35.82
C ASP A 8 -46.62 15.30 35.77
N GLU A 9 -47.63 14.99 34.96
CA GLU A 9 -48.06 13.73 34.32
C GLU A 9 -49.25 14.01 33.35
N SER A 10 -49.27 13.32 32.21
CA SER A 10 -50.38 12.46 31.74
C SER A 10 -51.70 13.00 31.18
N ARG A 11 -52.02 12.53 29.96
CA ARG A 11 -53.27 11.84 29.51
C ARG A 11 -53.10 11.46 28.01
N GLN A 12 -52.86 10.20 27.58
CA GLN A 12 -53.77 9.02 27.48
C GLN A 12 -55.11 9.37 26.77
N LEU A 13 -55.67 8.71 25.74
CA LEU A 13 -55.66 7.36 25.11
C LEU A 13 -56.23 7.54 23.64
N ASN A 14 -56.22 6.64 22.64
CA ASN A 14 -56.66 5.23 22.59
C ASN A 14 -56.29 4.63 21.18
N ILE A 15 -55.51 3.56 21.05
CA ILE A 15 -55.85 2.11 20.84
C ILE A 15 -56.62 1.73 19.56
N LYS A 16 -55.98 0.88 18.72
CA LYS A 16 -56.41 -0.44 18.14
C LYS A 16 -55.79 -0.62 16.73
N SER A 17 -55.27 -1.77 16.26
CA SER A 17 -55.29 -3.17 16.70
C SER A 17 -54.45 -4.08 15.77
N GLY A 18 -53.83 -5.13 16.34
CA GLY A 18 -53.57 -6.46 15.72
C GLY A 18 -52.27 -6.63 14.89
N HIS A 19 -51.49 -7.71 14.95
CA HIS A 19 -51.43 -8.93 15.78
C HIS A 19 -50.00 -9.52 15.65
N LEU A 20 -49.61 -10.36 16.61
CA LEU A 20 -48.33 -11.09 16.75
C LEU A 20 -48.18 -12.29 15.80
N GLN A 21 -46.97 -12.54 15.30
CA GLN A 21 -46.40 -13.91 15.27
C GLN A 21 -44.87 -13.91 15.17
N LYS A 22 -44.21 -14.68 16.03
CA LYS A 22 -42.80 -15.09 15.97
C LYS A 22 -42.76 -16.45 15.28
N ASP A 23 -41.82 -16.68 14.38
CA ASP A 23 -41.30 -18.02 14.10
C ASP A 23 -39.78 -17.96 13.84
N ARG A 24 -39.08 -18.93 14.42
CA ARG A 24 -37.62 -19.08 14.40
C ARG A 24 -37.34 -20.46 13.79
N VAL A 25 -36.56 -20.54 12.72
CA VAL A 25 -35.97 -21.81 12.26
C VAL A 25 -34.60 -21.51 11.61
N GLU A 26 -33.55 -22.12 12.12
CA GLU A 26 -32.21 -22.31 11.49
C GLU A 26 -32.12 -23.81 11.06
N PRO A 27 -31.09 -24.29 10.37
CA PRO A 27 -30.51 -23.91 9.07
C PRO A 27 -30.46 -25.13 8.11
N GLU A 28 -30.38 -24.95 6.78
CA GLU A 28 -30.06 -26.06 5.86
C GLU A 28 -29.21 -25.61 4.65
N ARG A 29 -28.37 -26.54 4.18
CA ARG A 29 -27.15 -26.34 3.37
C ARG A 29 -27.38 -26.46 1.85
N TYR A 30 -26.46 -25.81 1.11
CA TYR A 30 -26.01 -26.02 -0.29
C TYR A 30 -26.95 -25.74 -1.48
N ALA A 31 -26.58 -24.70 -2.25
CA ALA A 31 -26.66 -24.71 -3.71
C ALA A 31 -25.54 -23.83 -4.30
N GLU A 32 -24.86 -24.38 -5.30
CA GLU A 32 -23.76 -23.83 -6.08
C GLU A 32 -24.15 -22.62 -6.95
N ALA A 33 -23.09 -21.88 -7.34
CA ALA A 33 -22.95 -20.97 -8.50
C ALA A 33 -23.36 -19.48 -8.32
N PRO A 34 -22.75 -18.52 -9.07
CA PRO A 34 -21.79 -18.68 -10.17
C PRO A 34 -20.47 -17.90 -10.01
N SER A 35 -19.42 -18.43 -10.64
CA SER A 35 -18.20 -17.72 -10.97
C SER A 35 -18.50 -16.51 -11.85
N ILE A 36 -18.01 -15.34 -11.44
CA ILE A 36 -18.12 -14.12 -12.26
C ILE A 36 -17.11 -14.25 -13.42
N SER A 37 -17.53 -14.86 -14.51
CA SER A 37 -16.90 -14.65 -15.81
C SER A 37 -17.43 -13.33 -16.38
N MET A 38 -16.64 -12.25 -16.32
CA MET A 38 -16.95 -11.03 -17.06
C MET A 38 -16.15 -10.99 -18.36
N THR A 39 -16.77 -11.52 -19.41
CA THR A 39 -16.49 -11.14 -20.79
C THR A 39 -16.99 -9.72 -21.01
N SER A 40 -16.08 -8.74 -20.97
CA SER A 40 -16.38 -7.37 -21.42
C SER A 40 -16.10 -7.28 -22.93
N LYS A 41 -17.17 -7.15 -23.72
CA LYS A 41 -17.11 -6.72 -25.12
C LYS A 41 -17.39 -5.22 -25.19
N ASN A 42 -16.43 -4.49 -25.79
CA ASN A 42 -16.51 -3.16 -26.41
C ASN A 42 -16.99 -1.99 -25.52
N GLY A 43 -16.33 -0.85 -25.43
CA GLY A 43 -15.17 -0.34 -26.13
C GLY A 43 -15.09 1.16 -25.84
N GLN A 44 -14.01 1.59 -25.19
CA GLN A 44 -13.43 2.93 -25.25
C GLN A 44 -11.99 2.74 -24.77
N ASN A 45 -11.14 2.34 -25.71
CA ASN A 45 -9.71 2.18 -25.48
C ASN A 45 -9.10 3.57 -25.26
N ALA A 46 -9.02 4.00 -24.00
CA ALA A 46 -7.95 4.90 -23.60
C ALA A 46 -6.64 4.17 -23.96
N ARG A 47 -5.93 4.67 -24.98
CA ARG A 47 -4.63 4.14 -25.39
C ARG A 47 -3.73 4.14 -24.16
N SER A 48 -3.50 2.98 -23.57
CA SER A 48 -2.47 2.78 -22.55
C SER A 48 -1.15 3.13 -23.23
N GLU A 49 -0.59 4.29 -22.86
CA GLU A 49 0.67 4.82 -23.39
C GLU A 49 1.88 3.91 -23.05
N TYR A 50 1.67 2.93 -22.16
CA TYR A 50 2.65 1.93 -21.78
C TYR A 50 2.24 0.56 -22.33
N PRO A 51 2.93 0.05 -23.37
CA PRO A 51 2.61 -1.24 -23.98
C PRO A 51 3.02 -2.40 -23.07
N TYR A 52 2.48 -3.59 -23.37
CA TYR A 52 2.94 -4.88 -22.86
C TYR A 52 4.48 -4.94 -22.81
N GLY A 53 5.05 -5.28 -21.64
CA GLY A 53 6.51 -5.26 -21.44
C GLY A 53 7.02 -4.57 -20.18
N LEU A 54 6.13 -4.04 -19.32
CA LEU A 54 6.56 -3.36 -18.09
C LEU A 54 7.31 -4.31 -17.16
N LEU A 55 6.85 -5.56 -17.03
CA LEU A 55 7.58 -6.56 -16.25
C LEU A 55 8.99 -6.79 -16.81
N GLU A 56 9.13 -6.90 -18.13
CA GLU A 56 10.41 -7.07 -18.82
C GLU A 56 11.36 -5.90 -18.56
N LYS A 57 10.84 -4.66 -18.52
CA LYS A 57 11.62 -3.48 -18.12
C LYS A 57 12.06 -3.57 -16.65
N ILE A 58 11.17 -3.99 -15.75
CA ILE A 58 11.47 -4.13 -14.32
C ILE A 58 12.59 -5.15 -14.09
N ILE A 59 12.52 -6.30 -14.75
CA ILE A 59 13.50 -7.40 -14.59
C ILE A 59 14.70 -7.30 -15.53
N SER A 60 14.83 -6.22 -16.31
CA SER A 60 15.98 -6.01 -17.19
C SER A 60 17.28 -5.95 -16.39
N ASN A 61 18.36 -6.49 -16.94
CA ASN A 61 19.66 -6.51 -16.26
C ASN A 61 20.14 -5.09 -15.93
N GLU A 62 19.88 -4.13 -16.81
CA GLU A 62 20.20 -2.71 -16.62
C GLU A 62 19.45 -2.13 -15.40
N ASN A 63 18.13 -2.25 -15.36
CA ASN A 63 17.30 -1.73 -14.27
C ASN A 63 17.62 -2.41 -12.92
N LEU A 64 17.84 -3.73 -12.92
CA LEU A 64 18.23 -4.47 -11.71
C LEU A 64 19.61 -4.06 -11.20
N ASN A 65 20.56 -3.78 -12.10
CA ASN A 65 21.88 -3.28 -11.71
C ASN A 65 21.80 -1.87 -11.10
N GLU A 66 20.96 -0.98 -11.63
CA GLU A 66 20.70 0.33 -11.02
C GLU A 66 20.03 0.19 -9.65
N ALA A 67 19.04 -0.68 -9.55
CA ALA A 67 18.35 -0.96 -8.30
C ALA A 67 19.32 -1.47 -7.23
N PHE A 68 20.21 -2.40 -7.60
CA PHE A 68 21.28 -2.89 -6.75
C PHE A 68 22.19 -1.76 -6.26
N LYS A 69 22.66 -0.89 -7.17
CA LYS A 69 23.52 0.25 -6.80
C LYS A 69 22.84 1.20 -5.82
N ARG A 70 21.54 1.49 -6.02
CA ARG A 70 20.75 2.33 -5.09
C ARG A 70 20.59 1.67 -3.72
N VAL A 71 20.22 0.40 -3.67
CA VAL A 71 20.09 -0.35 -2.41
C VAL A 71 21.44 -0.41 -1.68
N LYS A 72 22.54 -0.59 -2.41
CA LYS A 72 23.89 -0.56 -1.84
C LYS A 72 24.25 0.81 -1.27
N LYS A 73 23.92 1.89 -1.98
CA LYS A 73 24.15 3.27 -1.52
C LYS A 73 23.33 3.62 -0.28
N ASN A 74 22.06 3.21 -0.25
CA ASN A 74 21.14 3.51 0.84
C ASN A 74 21.57 2.85 2.15
N LYS A 75 22.38 1.78 2.08
CA LYS A 75 22.72 0.91 3.21
C LYS A 75 21.44 0.44 3.91
N GLY A 76 21.56 -0.33 4.98
CA GLY A 76 20.39 -0.72 5.76
C GLY A 76 20.58 -2.05 6.45
N SER A 77 19.80 -2.22 7.52
CA SER A 77 19.80 -3.47 8.28
C SER A 77 19.28 -4.63 7.43
N HIS A 78 19.67 -5.84 7.79
CA HIS A 78 19.24 -7.06 7.13
C HIS A 78 17.77 -7.35 7.40
N GLY A 79 17.15 -8.10 6.48
CA GLY A 79 15.78 -8.61 6.64
C GLY A 79 15.72 -9.79 7.60
N ILE A 80 14.69 -10.63 7.43
CA ILE A 80 14.50 -11.87 8.18
C ILE A 80 15.60 -12.91 7.87
N ASP A 81 16.15 -12.85 6.66
CA ASP A 81 17.18 -13.74 6.11
C ASP A 81 18.58 -13.45 6.68
N LYS A 82 18.73 -12.35 7.42
CA LYS A 82 19.99 -11.86 7.98
C LYS A 82 21.09 -11.58 6.94
N MET A 83 20.75 -11.62 5.65
CA MET A 83 21.69 -11.36 4.57
C MET A 83 22.10 -9.88 4.57
N GLY A 84 23.41 -9.65 4.52
CA GLY A 84 24.00 -8.33 4.39
C GLY A 84 23.92 -7.78 2.96
N VAL A 85 24.13 -6.48 2.80
CA VAL A 85 24.25 -5.84 1.48
C VAL A 85 25.49 -6.35 0.71
N ASP A 86 26.54 -6.75 1.42
CA ASP A 86 27.78 -7.24 0.82
C ASP A 86 27.63 -8.65 0.22
N GLU A 87 26.72 -9.46 0.77
CA GLU A 87 26.42 -10.83 0.32
C GLU A 87 25.44 -10.85 -0.87
N LEU A 88 24.78 -9.72 -1.14
CA LEU A 88 23.79 -9.58 -2.20
C LEU A 88 24.36 -9.83 -3.59
N LEU A 89 25.55 -9.30 -3.89
CA LEU A 89 26.15 -9.46 -5.23
C LEU A 89 26.51 -10.92 -5.55
N PRO A 90 27.20 -11.67 -4.65
CA PRO A 90 27.38 -13.11 -4.81
C PRO A 90 26.09 -13.91 -4.93
N TYR A 91 25.03 -13.51 -4.20
CA TYR A 91 23.72 -14.15 -4.29
C TYR A 91 23.07 -13.92 -5.66
N LEU A 92 23.00 -12.68 -6.13
CA LEU A 92 22.40 -12.34 -7.42
C LEU A 92 23.18 -12.93 -8.60
N LYS A 93 24.50 -13.10 -8.50
CA LYS A 93 25.28 -13.80 -9.54
C LYS A 93 24.94 -15.29 -9.65
N ARG A 94 24.58 -15.93 -8.53
CA ARG A 94 24.25 -17.37 -8.50
C ARG A 94 22.78 -17.65 -8.79
N HIS A 95 21.88 -16.83 -8.25
CA HIS A 95 20.43 -17.07 -8.27
C HIS A 95 19.65 -16.04 -9.12
N GLY A 96 20.33 -15.08 -9.75
CA GLY A 96 19.66 -13.97 -10.44
C GLY A 96 18.80 -14.40 -11.62
N ASP A 97 19.21 -15.43 -12.37
CA ASP A 97 18.41 -15.93 -13.50
C ASP A 97 17.18 -16.71 -13.03
N GLU A 98 17.33 -17.54 -11.99
CA GLU A 98 16.22 -18.23 -11.32
C GLU A 98 15.23 -17.23 -10.75
N LEU A 99 15.74 -16.16 -10.12
CA LEU A 99 14.93 -15.07 -9.57
C LEU A 99 14.12 -14.37 -10.67
N LYS A 100 14.76 -13.95 -11.76
CA LYS A 100 14.08 -13.33 -12.91
C LYS A 100 13.01 -14.26 -13.49
N LEU A 101 13.33 -15.55 -13.65
CA LEU A 101 12.38 -16.53 -14.16
C LEU A 101 11.17 -16.69 -13.23
N SER A 102 11.39 -16.76 -11.92
CA SER A 102 10.33 -16.86 -10.90
C SER A 102 9.43 -15.61 -10.86
N ILE A 103 9.99 -14.43 -11.14
CA ILE A 103 9.21 -13.20 -11.24
C ILE A 103 8.39 -13.23 -12.53
N ARG A 104 9.00 -13.65 -13.65
CA ARG A 104 8.37 -13.70 -14.97
C ARG A 104 7.20 -14.66 -15.05
N ASN A 105 7.33 -15.86 -14.47
CA ASN A 105 6.28 -16.88 -14.44
C ASN A 105 5.28 -16.69 -13.29
N GLY A 106 5.51 -15.69 -12.42
CA GLY A 106 4.63 -15.41 -11.30
C GLY A 106 4.71 -16.42 -10.15
N SER A 107 5.77 -17.24 -10.05
CA SER A 107 5.99 -18.13 -8.90
C SER A 107 6.70 -17.44 -7.72
N TYR A 108 7.32 -16.28 -7.95
CA TYR A 108 8.01 -15.50 -6.92
C TYR A 108 7.08 -15.18 -5.74
N LYS A 109 7.58 -15.43 -4.52
CA LYS A 109 6.90 -15.10 -3.26
C LYS A 109 7.82 -14.18 -2.46
N PRO A 110 7.44 -12.91 -2.27
CA PRO A 110 8.19 -12.00 -1.40
C PRO A 110 8.28 -12.55 0.02
N ASN A 111 9.37 -12.24 0.72
CA ASN A 111 9.51 -12.61 2.12
C ASN A 111 8.73 -11.63 3.01
N PRO A 112 8.23 -12.08 4.17
CA PRO A 112 7.64 -11.18 5.15
C PRO A 112 8.68 -10.17 5.65
N VAL A 113 8.23 -8.95 5.93
CA VAL A 113 9.12 -7.89 6.42
C VAL A 113 9.45 -8.10 7.89
N ARG A 114 10.70 -7.85 8.29
CA ARG A 114 11.13 -7.96 9.69
C ARG A 114 10.66 -6.75 10.48
N ARG A 115 9.85 -6.95 11.52
CA ARG A 115 9.41 -5.84 12.39
C ARG A 115 10.53 -5.37 13.31
N VAL A 116 10.74 -4.06 13.35
CA VAL A 116 11.66 -3.36 14.26
C VAL A 116 10.93 -2.17 14.86
N GLU A 117 11.00 -2.01 16.17
CA GLU A 117 10.47 -0.83 16.84
C GLU A 117 11.52 0.27 16.85
N ILE A 118 11.19 1.43 16.29
CA ILE A 118 12.04 2.62 16.33
C ILE A 118 11.42 3.61 17.32
N PRO A 119 12.16 4.07 18.33
CA PRO A 119 11.67 5.09 19.25
C PRO A 119 11.43 6.42 18.52
N LYS A 120 10.31 7.08 18.79
CA LYS A 120 10.05 8.48 18.43
C LYS A 120 10.50 9.39 19.56
N ASP A 121 10.74 10.66 19.23
CA ASP A 121 11.10 11.71 20.20
C ASP A 121 10.05 11.87 21.32
N ASN A 122 8.79 11.49 21.06
CA ASN A 122 7.68 11.59 22.01
C ASN A 122 7.52 10.33 22.90
N GLY A 123 8.50 9.43 22.95
CA GLY A 123 8.49 8.21 23.78
C GLY A 123 7.63 7.05 23.24
N LYS A 124 6.86 7.27 22.17
CA LYS A 124 6.12 6.21 21.46
C LYS A 124 7.04 5.48 20.47
N THR A 125 6.81 4.21 20.18
CA THR A 125 7.53 3.48 19.12
C THR A 125 6.80 3.55 17.78
N ARG A 126 7.55 3.47 16.68
CA ARG A 126 7.04 3.29 15.32
C ARG A 126 7.47 1.90 14.83
N PRO A 127 6.54 1.01 14.44
CA PRO A 127 6.90 -0.24 13.82
C PRO A 127 7.45 0.03 12.41
N LEU A 128 8.66 -0.44 12.15
CA LEU A 128 9.30 -0.44 10.84
C LEU A 128 9.39 -1.87 10.33
N GLY A 129 8.92 -2.11 9.10
CA GLY A 129 9.10 -3.36 8.38
C GLY A 129 10.35 -3.28 7.51
N ILE A 130 11.36 -4.09 7.80
CA ILE A 130 12.59 -4.16 7.02
C ILE A 130 12.52 -5.38 6.08
N PRO A 131 12.35 -5.19 4.76
CA PRO A 131 12.36 -6.29 3.81
C PRO A 131 13.76 -6.91 3.68
N THR A 132 13.83 -8.12 3.11
CA THR A 132 15.11 -8.73 2.72
C THR A 132 15.83 -7.86 1.69
N VAL A 133 17.16 -8.02 1.58
CA VAL A 133 17.93 -7.20 0.65
C VAL A 133 17.53 -7.48 -0.80
N VAL A 134 17.19 -8.73 -1.11
CA VAL A 134 16.67 -9.13 -2.43
C VAL A 134 15.33 -8.47 -2.72
N ASP A 135 14.39 -8.53 -1.77
CA ASP A 135 13.09 -7.88 -1.90
C ASP A 135 13.24 -6.36 -2.08
N ARG A 136 14.20 -5.73 -1.38
CA ARG A 136 14.49 -4.29 -1.56
C ARG A 136 14.99 -3.97 -2.97
N VAL A 137 15.81 -4.82 -3.58
CA VAL A 137 16.26 -4.63 -4.98
C VAL A 137 15.09 -4.72 -5.94
N ILE A 138 14.24 -5.74 -5.79
CA ILE A 138 13.09 -5.93 -6.68
C ILE A 138 12.09 -4.78 -6.51
N GLN A 139 11.84 -4.37 -5.27
CA GLN A 139 11.06 -3.17 -4.96
C GLN A 139 11.67 -1.95 -5.66
N GLN A 140 12.96 -1.66 -5.44
CA GLN A 140 13.62 -0.54 -6.09
C GLN A 140 13.50 -0.59 -7.62
N ALA A 141 13.62 -1.77 -8.22
CA ALA A 141 13.45 -1.99 -9.65
C ALA A 141 12.03 -1.70 -10.14
N ILE A 142 11.01 -2.07 -9.36
CA ILE A 142 9.60 -1.70 -9.63
C ILE A 142 9.46 -0.17 -9.55
N SER A 143 9.95 0.46 -8.48
CA SER A 143 9.86 1.92 -8.33
C SER A 143 10.52 2.67 -9.47
N GLN A 144 11.71 2.28 -9.93
CA GLN A 144 12.41 2.95 -11.03
C GLN A 144 11.57 3.00 -12.32
N VAL A 145 10.80 1.96 -12.60
CA VAL A 145 9.95 1.88 -13.80
C VAL A 145 8.61 2.60 -13.58
N LEU A 146 8.02 2.51 -12.39
CA LEU A 146 6.69 3.07 -12.13
C LEU A 146 6.71 4.56 -11.77
N SER A 147 7.77 5.03 -11.09
CA SER A 147 7.91 6.43 -10.70
C SER A 147 7.71 7.41 -11.87
N PRO A 148 8.38 7.28 -13.04
CA PRO A 148 8.17 8.22 -14.14
C PRO A 148 6.75 8.18 -14.73
N ILE A 149 6.06 7.05 -14.60
CA ILE A 149 4.66 6.89 -15.06
C ILE A 149 3.72 7.72 -14.18
N PHE A 150 3.87 7.60 -12.86
CA PHE A 150 3.02 8.31 -11.89
C PHE A 150 3.44 9.77 -11.70
N GLU A 151 4.71 10.12 -11.94
CA GLU A 151 5.20 11.49 -11.79
C GLU A 151 4.47 12.48 -12.69
N ASN A 152 4.12 12.05 -13.90
CA ASN A 152 3.33 12.84 -14.86
C ASN A 152 1.86 13.03 -14.45
N LYS A 153 1.39 12.32 -13.42
CA LYS A 153 0.00 12.37 -12.93
C LYS A 153 -0.13 13.05 -11.57
N PHE A 154 0.96 13.20 -10.83
CA PHE A 154 0.92 13.85 -9.53
C PHE A 154 0.64 15.35 -9.66
N SER A 155 -0.19 15.86 -8.74
CA SER A 155 -0.45 17.29 -8.62
C SER A 155 0.86 18.08 -8.44
N GLU A 156 0.93 19.27 -9.00
CA GLU A 156 2.06 20.18 -8.79
C GLU A 156 2.27 20.56 -7.32
N ASN A 157 1.19 20.52 -6.52
CA ASN A 157 1.18 20.82 -5.09
C ASN A 157 1.49 19.59 -4.21
N SER A 158 1.94 18.48 -4.80
CA SER A 158 2.42 17.30 -4.07
C SER A 158 3.95 17.34 -3.95
N TYR A 159 4.47 17.42 -2.72
CA TYR A 159 5.91 17.59 -2.49
C TYR A 159 6.60 16.39 -1.81
N GLY A 160 5.82 15.47 -1.23
CA GLY A 160 6.35 14.34 -0.47
C GLY A 160 6.86 13.20 -1.35
N PHE A 161 8.03 12.65 -1.03
CA PHE A 161 8.59 11.43 -1.64
C PHE A 161 8.70 11.44 -3.17
N ARG A 162 8.87 12.63 -3.77
CA ARG A 162 8.99 12.81 -5.22
C ARG A 162 10.39 13.25 -5.61
N PRO A 163 10.88 12.81 -6.78
CA PRO A 163 12.16 13.29 -7.30
C PRO A 163 12.11 14.81 -7.51
N ASN A 164 13.18 15.51 -7.12
CA ASN A 164 13.33 16.96 -7.29
C ASN A 164 12.24 17.83 -6.58
N ARG A 165 11.54 17.26 -5.61
CA ARG A 165 10.59 17.96 -4.73
C ARG A 165 11.05 17.90 -3.27
N ASN A 166 10.81 18.95 -2.50
CA ASN A 166 11.19 19.00 -1.09
C ASN A 166 10.22 19.83 -0.24
N ALA A 167 10.35 19.72 1.08
CA ALA A 167 9.49 20.43 2.03
C ALA A 167 9.61 21.96 1.93
N HIS A 168 10.79 22.49 1.57
CA HIS A 168 10.97 23.94 1.41
C HIS A 168 10.12 24.51 0.27
N GLN A 169 9.95 23.76 -0.82
CA GLN A 169 9.06 24.16 -1.92
C GLN A 169 7.59 24.20 -1.48
N ALA A 170 7.16 23.26 -0.62
CA ALA A 170 5.81 23.27 -0.05
C ALA A 170 5.58 24.54 0.80
N ILE A 171 6.55 24.89 1.65
CA ILE A 171 6.49 26.10 2.47
C ILE A 171 6.43 27.35 1.60
N LEU A 172 7.20 27.41 0.51
CA LEU A 172 7.18 28.53 -0.41
C LEU A 172 5.81 28.71 -1.06
N LYS A 173 5.16 27.63 -1.49
CA LYS A 173 3.78 27.71 -1.98
C LYS A 173 2.77 28.15 -0.93
N CYS A 174 2.90 27.68 0.31
CA CYS A 174 2.06 28.19 1.40
C CYS A 174 2.23 29.71 1.58
N LYS A 175 3.46 30.22 1.47
CA LYS A 175 3.72 31.65 1.53
C LYS A 175 3.06 32.41 0.37
N GLU A 176 3.14 31.89 -0.86
CA GLU A 176 2.45 32.50 -2.01
C GLU A 176 0.94 32.62 -1.77
N TYR A 177 0.28 31.57 -1.25
CA TYR A 177 -1.14 31.65 -0.90
C TYR A 177 -1.42 32.68 0.20
N MET A 178 -0.53 32.82 1.18
CA MET A 178 -0.67 33.88 2.19
C MET A 178 -0.55 35.27 1.55
N ASP A 179 0.38 35.46 0.61
CA ASP A 179 0.56 36.73 -0.08
C ASP A 179 -0.64 37.07 -0.99
N GLU A 180 -1.30 36.05 -1.57
CA GLU A 180 -2.54 36.17 -2.37
C GLU A 180 -3.81 36.49 -1.55
N GLY A 181 -3.73 36.43 -0.21
CA GLY A 181 -4.84 36.80 0.68
C GLY A 181 -5.53 35.64 1.38
N TYR A 182 -5.08 34.39 1.18
CA TYR A 182 -5.60 33.25 1.93
C TYR A 182 -5.07 33.29 3.38
N ARG A 183 -5.96 33.53 4.35
CA ARG A 183 -5.61 33.73 5.78
C ARG A 183 -5.91 32.53 6.67
N TRP A 184 -6.65 31.56 6.15
CA TRP A 184 -7.09 30.38 6.91
C TRP A 184 -6.52 29.12 6.26
N ALA A 185 -5.99 28.23 7.09
CA ALA A 185 -5.50 26.92 6.68
C ALA A 185 -6.37 25.84 7.32
N VAL A 186 -6.65 24.79 6.54
CA VAL A 186 -7.31 23.58 7.04
C VAL A 186 -6.25 22.51 7.12
N ASP A 187 -5.91 22.10 8.34
CA ASP A 187 -4.96 21.02 8.58
C ASP A 187 -5.70 19.69 8.66
N ILE A 188 -5.35 18.75 7.78
CA ILE A 188 -5.94 17.41 7.72
C ILE A 188 -4.80 16.42 7.72
N ASP A 189 -4.62 15.73 8.85
CA ASP A 189 -3.68 14.62 8.98
C ASP A 189 -4.41 13.28 9.01
N LEU A 190 -3.84 12.27 8.36
CA LEU A 190 -4.39 10.92 8.33
C LEU A 190 -3.64 10.04 9.33
N GLU A 191 -4.30 9.74 10.45
CA GLU A 191 -3.72 8.85 11.46
C GLU A 191 -3.40 7.48 10.85
N LYS A 192 -2.15 7.02 11.06
CA LYS A 192 -1.68 5.70 10.63
C LYS A 192 -2.00 5.41 9.15
N TYR A 193 -1.80 6.40 8.27
CA TYR A 193 -2.09 6.29 6.84
C TYR A 193 -1.63 4.95 6.24
N PHE A 194 -0.37 4.56 6.49
CA PHE A 194 0.18 3.33 5.95
C PHE A 194 -0.39 2.07 6.57
N ASP A 195 -0.96 2.10 7.77
CA ASP A 195 -1.48 0.89 8.43
C ASP A 195 -2.95 0.62 8.04
N THR A 196 -3.66 1.61 7.48
CA THR A 196 -5.10 1.54 7.13
C THR A 196 -5.38 1.50 5.63
N VAL A 197 -4.35 1.43 4.79
CA VAL A 197 -4.53 1.38 3.33
C VAL A 197 -5.21 0.09 2.91
N ASN A 198 -6.39 0.21 2.31
CA ASN A 198 -7.09 -0.93 1.72
C ASN A 198 -6.39 -1.39 0.42
N HIS A 199 -5.98 -2.66 0.37
CA HIS A 199 -5.22 -3.22 -0.75
C HIS A 199 -6.01 -3.21 -2.07
N ASP A 200 -7.30 -3.53 -2.04
CA ASP A 200 -8.12 -3.58 -3.25
C ASP A 200 -8.31 -2.19 -3.87
N LYS A 201 -8.54 -1.17 -3.03
CA LYS A 201 -8.61 0.23 -3.48
C LYS A 201 -7.29 0.68 -4.08
N LEU A 202 -6.16 0.41 -3.43
CA LEU A 202 -4.83 0.77 -3.93
C LEU A 202 -4.54 0.09 -5.27
N ILE A 203 -4.79 -1.22 -5.37
CA ILE A 203 -4.61 -1.98 -6.60
C ILE A 203 -5.54 -1.46 -7.71
N GLY A 204 -6.78 -1.08 -7.38
CA GLY A 204 -7.71 -0.48 -8.33
C GLY A 204 -7.20 0.85 -8.91
N LEU A 205 -6.56 1.69 -8.09
CA LEU A 205 -5.93 2.94 -8.56
C LEU A 205 -4.72 2.66 -9.45
N ILE A 206 -3.86 1.71 -9.06
CA ILE A 206 -2.70 1.31 -9.86
C ILE A 206 -3.14 0.71 -11.20
N TYR A 207 -4.20 -0.09 -11.21
CA TYR A 207 -4.76 -0.74 -12.40
C TYR A 207 -5.29 0.27 -13.43
N LYS A 208 -5.68 1.48 -13.01
CA LYS A 208 -6.13 2.53 -13.95
C LYS A 208 -5.00 2.93 -14.89
N GLU A 209 -3.79 3.09 -14.34
CA GLU A 209 -2.60 3.53 -15.08
C GLU A 209 -1.78 2.37 -15.66
N ILE A 210 -1.66 1.26 -14.93
CA ILE A 210 -0.85 0.11 -15.31
C ILE A 210 -1.75 -1.04 -15.72
N LYS A 211 -1.59 -1.53 -16.96
CA LYS A 211 -2.36 -2.68 -17.48
C LYS A 211 -1.61 -4.01 -17.45
N ASP A 212 -0.33 -4.03 -17.07
CA ASP A 212 0.42 -5.28 -16.94
C ASP A 212 0.00 -6.03 -15.67
N ILE A 213 -0.87 -7.03 -15.85
CA ILE A 213 -1.44 -7.87 -14.79
C ILE A 213 -0.34 -8.56 -13.96
N ARG A 214 0.81 -8.88 -14.56
CA ARG A 214 1.91 -9.56 -13.85
C ARG A 214 2.57 -8.62 -12.85
N VAL A 215 2.75 -7.35 -13.22
CA VAL A 215 3.28 -6.31 -12.32
C VAL A 215 2.30 -6.05 -11.18
N ILE A 216 1.01 -5.94 -11.49
CA ILE A 216 -0.05 -5.77 -10.48
C ILE A 216 -0.09 -6.95 -9.51
N GLY A 217 0.01 -8.18 -10.02
CA GLY A 217 0.10 -9.39 -9.22
C GLY A 217 1.34 -9.38 -8.30
N LEU A 218 2.49 -8.94 -8.80
CA LEU A 218 3.71 -8.80 -8.01
C LEU A 218 3.55 -7.77 -6.89
N ILE A 219 2.97 -6.60 -7.18
CA ILE A 219 2.69 -5.56 -6.17
C ILE A 219 1.73 -6.10 -5.11
N ARG A 220 0.64 -6.76 -5.50
CA ARG A 220 -0.31 -7.38 -4.57
C ARG A 220 0.37 -8.41 -3.67
N LYS A 221 1.30 -9.20 -4.20
CA LYS A 221 2.09 -10.14 -3.38
C LYS A 221 2.95 -9.43 -2.34
N TYR A 222 3.54 -8.28 -2.68
CA TYR A 222 4.30 -7.48 -1.71
C TYR A 222 3.41 -6.89 -0.61
N LEU A 223 2.20 -6.42 -0.96
CA LEU A 223 1.24 -5.94 0.03
C LEU A 223 0.79 -7.08 0.98
N ASN A 224 0.64 -8.29 0.45
CA ASN A 224 0.21 -9.46 1.23
C ASN A 224 1.36 -10.23 1.89
N ALA A 225 2.62 -9.83 1.71
CA ALA A 225 3.80 -10.58 2.17
C ALA A 225 3.85 -10.74 3.70
N GLY A 226 3.09 -9.94 4.44
CA GLY A 226 2.97 -10.06 5.89
C GLY A 226 4.14 -9.42 6.63
N VAL A 227 4.04 -9.42 7.95
CA VAL A 227 5.08 -8.96 8.87
C VAL A 227 5.51 -10.15 9.72
N MET A 228 6.82 -10.33 9.89
CA MET A 228 7.38 -11.30 10.81
C MET A 228 7.78 -10.59 12.12
N GLU A 229 7.20 -11.04 13.22
CA GLU A 229 7.46 -10.55 14.56
C GLU A 229 7.78 -11.73 15.50
N LYS A 230 8.97 -11.73 16.11
CA LYS A 230 9.42 -12.78 17.05
C LYS A 230 9.30 -14.23 16.52
N GLY A 231 9.42 -14.42 15.21
CA GLY A 231 9.35 -15.75 14.56
C GLY A 231 7.94 -16.20 14.15
N LEU A 232 6.91 -15.41 14.44
CA LEU A 232 5.55 -15.61 13.93
C LEU A 232 5.30 -14.71 12.73
N THR A 233 4.79 -15.29 11.65
CA THR A 233 4.35 -14.55 10.46
C THR A 233 2.88 -14.18 10.64
N THR A 234 2.58 -12.89 10.68
CA THR A 234 1.20 -12.40 10.67
C THR A 234 0.84 -11.95 9.27
N VAL A 235 -0.31 -12.42 8.76
CA VAL A 235 -0.82 -11.99 7.46
C VAL A 235 -1.31 -10.55 7.56
N THR A 236 -0.88 -9.70 6.63
CA THR A 236 -1.32 -8.31 6.55
C THR A 236 -2.58 -8.24 5.69
N THR A 237 -3.73 -7.96 6.30
CA THR A 237 -5.02 -7.78 5.61
C THR A 237 -5.24 -6.34 5.15
N GLU A 238 -4.55 -5.37 5.77
CA GLU A 238 -4.58 -3.94 5.45
C GLU A 238 -3.23 -3.29 5.78
N GLY A 239 -2.90 -2.23 5.04
CA GLY A 239 -1.70 -1.44 5.24
C GLY A 239 -0.47 -1.84 4.40
N VAL A 240 0.44 -0.90 4.21
CA VAL A 240 1.69 -1.04 3.45
C VAL A 240 2.87 -1.06 4.43
N PRO A 241 3.79 -2.04 4.34
CA PRO A 241 4.92 -2.13 5.25
C PRO A 241 5.81 -0.88 5.18
N GLN A 242 5.92 -0.20 6.31
CA GLN A 242 6.73 1.01 6.44
C GLN A 242 8.22 0.64 6.40
N GLY A 243 8.90 0.94 5.29
CA GLY A 243 10.31 0.61 5.08
C GLY A 243 10.63 -0.03 3.71
N GLY A 244 9.61 -0.46 2.97
CA GLY A 244 9.72 -0.76 1.53
C GLY A 244 9.55 0.49 0.66
N LEU A 245 9.95 0.41 -0.63
CA LEU A 245 9.74 1.29 -1.81
C LEU A 245 9.81 2.84 -1.70
N CYS A 246 9.68 3.43 -0.52
CA CYS A 246 9.36 4.84 -0.29
C CYS A 246 10.56 5.66 0.22
N LYS A 247 11.79 5.18 0.03
CA LYS A 247 12.97 6.03 0.18
C LYS A 247 13.39 6.50 -1.21
N ALA A 248 12.91 7.69 -1.58
CA ALA A 248 13.45 8.45 -2.72
C ALA A 248 14.92 8.79 -2.48
#